data_AF-R5TR24-F1
#
_entry.id   AF-R5TR24-F1
#
_cell.length_a   1.000
_cell.length_b   1.000
_cell.length_c   1.000
_cell.angle_alpha   90.00
_cell.angle_beta   90.00
_cell.angle_gamma   90.00
#
_symmetry.space_group_name_H-M   'P 1'
#
loop_
_entity.id
_entity.type
_entity.pdbx_description
1 polymer ?
#
loop_
_entity_poly.entity_id
_entity_poly.type
_entity_poly.pdbx_seq_one_letter_code
_entity_poly.pdbx_strand_id
1 'polypeptide(L)'
;MYCVIQEVERKRKNQNGYSKELKSEYMQMSINGQDESHYWHHYSEERFERDIKKAYRITIHESYRENGKVKKKQFGICTVDYYDLATDWFCLYDWGNSKIETAAKELNCSEEELYTLIEKKLEPIQERIIEEFKQTEEYKTHEEHEKITTLYAARKVEFNAKYNLSGNEYDKCYDVFGVLQKPEYLKKIEADHEARQRYEQESRRYYEEYYNNYNQDSSSSYGGSISNTYKEEDKAVLKQFYRELSKKFHPDANPDTDTSQQMQLLNQLKQEWGL
;
A
#
# COMPACT_ATOMS: atom_id res chain seq x y z
N MET A 1 -24.04 -15.01 -35.52
CA MET A 1 -23.23 -13.87 -35.03
C MET A 1 -21.76 -14.27 -34.97
N TYR A 2 -20.83 -13.35 -35.24
CA TYR A 2 -19.39 -13.61 -35.13
C TYR A 2 -18.61 -12.33 -34.83
N CYS A 3 -17.52 -12.44 -34.05
CA CYS A 3 -16.59 -11.35 -33.80
C CYS A 3 -15.59 -11.22 -34.97
N VAL A 4 -15.28 -9.98 -35.35
CA VAL A 4 -14.20 -9.63 -36.26
C VAL A 4 -13.29 -8.62 -35.58
N ILE A 5 -12.03 -8.99 -35.45
CA ILE A 5 -10.95 -8.12 -35.01
C ILE A 5 -10.11 -7.81 -36.26
N GLN A 6 -10.07 -6.54 -36.63
CA GLN A 6 -9.32 -6.07 -37.78
C GLN A 6 -8.09 -5.29 -37.32
N GLU A 7 -6.91 -5.69 -37.78
CA GLU A 7 -5.71 -4.87 -37.62
C GLU A 7 -5.83 -3.63 -38.51
N VAL A 8 -5.62 -2.46 -37.92
CA VAL A 8 -5.67 -1.15 -38.54
C VAL A 8 -4.44 -0.34 -38.10
N GLU A 9 -4.05 0.65 -38.89
CA GLU A 9 -2.90 1.51 -38.55
C GLU A 9 -3.37 2.86 -37.99
N ARG A 10 -2.78 3.28 -36.87
CA ARG A 10 -2.99 4.60 -36.28
C ARG A 10 -2.20 5.66 -37.02
N LYS A 11 -2.77 6.86 -37.15
CA LYS A 11 -2.09 8.02 -37.76
C LYS A 11 -0.93 8.54 -36.90
N ARG A 12 -1.05 8.45 -35.58
CA ARG A 12 -0.08 8.97 -34.60
C ARG A 12 0.53 7.81 -33.82
N LYS A 13 1.81 7.95 -33.48
CA LYS A 13 2.49 7.06 -32.53
C LYS A 13 1.85 7.20 -31.14
N ASN A 14 1.92 6.15 -30.33
CA ASN A 14 1.60 6.24 -28.91
C ASN A 14 2.72 7.06 -28.24
N GLN A 15 2.37 8.05 -27.43
CA GLN A 15 3.34 8.95 -26.78
C GLN A 15 3.61 8.56 -25.32
N ASN A 16 2.91 7.55 -24.81
CA ASN A 16 2.93 7.15 -23.41
C ASN A 16 3.89 5.99 -23.17
N GLY A 17 5.09 6.03 -23.77
CA GLY A 17 6.16 5.12 -23.43
C GLY A 17 6.51 5.16 -21.95
N TYR A 18 7.00 4.05 -21.41
CA TYR A 18 7.59 4.05 -20.07
C TYR A 18 8.83 4.94 -20.04
N SER A 19 9.12 5.50 -18.87
CA SER A 19 10.32 6.32 -18.65
C SER A 19 11.57 5.46 -18.73
N LYS A 20 12.64 6.02 -19.31
CA LYS A 20 13.91 5.31 -19.50
C LYS A 20 14.71 5.14 -18.21
N GLU A 21 14.53 6.03 -17.24
CA GLU A 21 15.30 6.01 -16.01
C GLU A 21 14.39 6.21 -14.80
N LEU A 22 14.71 5.50 -13.72
CA LEU A 22 14.34 5.84 -12.36
C LEU A 22 15.47 6.69 -11.77
N LYS A 23 15.14 7.88 -11.26
CA LYS A 23 16.10 8.83 -10.70
C LYS A 23 15.90 8.94 -9.20
N SER A 24 17.00 9.12 -8.47
CA SER A 24 16.95 9.54 -7.08
C SER A 24 17.67 10.86 -6.90
N GLU A 25 17.00 11.77 -6.21
CA GLU A 25 17.50 13.11 -5.94
C GLU A 25 17.34 13.43 -4.46
N TYR A 26 18.22 14.28 -3.95
CA TYR A 26 18.15 14.74 -2.58
C TYR A 26 17.34 16.04 -2.50
N MET A 27 16.18 15.99 -1.86
CA MET A 27 15.33 17.16 -1.66
C MET A 27 15.73 17.84 -0.35
N GLN A 28 16.25 19.06 -0.46
CA GLN A 28 16.47 19.92 0.70
C GLN A 28 15.17 20.62 1.08
N MET A 29 14.70 20.40 2.32
CA MET A 29 13.53 21.10 2.83
C MET A 29 13.58 21.26 4.34
N SER A 30 12.87 22.28 4.82
CA SER A 30 12.67 22.48 6.25
C SER A 30 11.19 22.74 6.55
N ILE A 31 10.65 22.09 7.58
CA ILE A 31 9.29 22.32 8.06
C ILE A 31 9.39 22.87 9.49
N ASN A 32 8.79 24.03 9.75
CA ASN A 32 8.84 24.69 11.06
C ASN A 32 10.26 24.87 11.65
N GLY A 33 11.25 25.10 10.77
CA GLY A 33 12.66 25.25 11.17
C GLY A 33 13.39 23.94 11.48
N GLN A 34 12.73 22.79 11.33
CA GLN A 34 13.35 21.47 11.42
C GLN A 34 13.75 20.98 10.03
N ASP A 35 14.93 20.36 9.93
CA ASP A 35 15.40 19.74 8.68
C ASP A 35 14.58 18.48 8.37
N GLU A 36 13.85 18.52 7.26
CA GLU A 36 13.05 17.40 6.75
C GLU A 36 13.59 16.92 5.40
N SER A 37 14.84 17.24 5.09
CA SER A 37 15.47 16.87 3.84
C SER A 37 15.64 15.35 3.71
N HIS A 38 15.25 14.81 2.57
CA HIS A 38 15.23 13.37 2.30
C HIS A 38 15.51 13.08 0.83
N TYR A 39 15.91 11.85 0.54
CA TYR A 39 15.95 11.34 -0.82
C TYR A 39 14.54 11.07 -1.30
N TRP A 40 14.24 11.53 -2.51
CA TRP A 40 13.03 11.17 -3.21
C TRP A 40 13.41 10.57 -4.55
N HIS A 41 12.44 9.96 -5.21
CA HIS A 41 12.63 9.39 -6.53
C HIS A 41 11.53 9.83 -7.47
N HIS A 42 11.88 9.86 -8.74
CA HIS A 42 10.94 10.11 -9.82
C HIS A 42 11.44 9.45 -11.09
N TYR A 43 10.54 9.30 -12.04
CA TYR A 43 10.86 8.81 -13.35
C TYR A 43 11.38 9.94 -14.25
N SER A 44 12.25 9.60 -15.21
CA SER A 44 12.73 10.55 -16.22
C SER A 44 11.60 11.06 -17.10
N GLU A 45 11.74 12.29 -17.59
CA GLU A 45 10.89 12.83 -18.66
C GLU A 45 11.12 12.11 -19.99
N GLU A 46 12.35 11.66 -20.24
CA GLU A 46 12.68 10.85 -21.41
C GLU A 46 12.00 9.48 -21.32
N ARG A 47 11.30 9.13 -22.39
CA ARG A 47 10.49 7.91 -22.51
C ARG A 47 10.90 7.10 -23.73
N PHE A 48 10.58 5.81 -23.73
CA PHE A 48 10.76 4.96 -24.90
C PHE A 48 9.84 5.40 -26.04
N GLU A 49 10.39 5.43 -27.26
CA GLU A 49 9.59 5.67 -28.45
C GLU A 49 8.78 4.44 -28.83
N ARG A 50 7.48 4.64 -29.06
CA ARG A 50 6.53 3.59 -29.39
C ARG A 50 6.16 3.64 -30.87
N ASP A 51 6.99 3.01 -31.69
CA ASP A 51 6.92 3.06 -33.16
C ASP A 51 5.81 2.21 -33.78
N ILE A 52 5.32 1.19 -33.06
CA ILE A 52 4.29 0.29 -33.57
C ILE A 52 2.95 1.02 -33.59
N LYS A 53 2.44 1.30 -34.80
CA LYS A 53 1.17 2.00 -34.98
C LYS A 53 -0.03 1.06 -35.14
N LYS A 54 0.15 -0.23 -34.89
CA LYS A 54 -0.93 -1.21 -34.99
C LYS A 54 -2.02 -0.93 -33.96
N ALA A 55 -3.26 -1.14 -34.37
CA ALA A 55 -4.42 -1.15 -33.50
C ALA A 55 -5.42 -2.19 -34.00
N TYR A 56 -6.33 -2.59 -33.13
CA TYR A 56 -7.24 -3.70 -33.33
C TYR A 56 -8.67 -3.20 -33.16
N ARG A 57 -9.39 -3.10 -34.28
CA ARG A 57 -10.80 -2.69 -34.29
C ARG A 57 -11.68 -3.91 -34.05
N ILE A 58 -12.37 -3.93 -32.92
CA ILE A 58 -13.25 -5.03 -32.51
C ILE A 58 -14.67 -4.72 -32.96
N THR A 59 -15.28 -5.66 -33.69
CA THR A 59 -16.62 -5.53 -34.24
C THR A 59 -17.41 -6.83 -34.11
N ILE A 60 -18.71 -6.72 -33.83
CA ILE A 60 -19.65 -7.85 -33.85
C ILE A 60 -20.48 -7.78 -35.12
N HIS A 61 -20.57 -8.91 -35.82
CA HIS A 61 -21.30 -9.03 -37.07
C HIS A 61 -22.41 -10.07 -36.99
N GLU A 62 -23.54 -9.77 -37.61
CA GLU A 62 -24.61 -10.72 -37.88
C GLU A 62 -24.98 -10.64 -39.37
N SER A 63 -24.88 -11.78 -40.06
CA SER A 63 -25.35 -11.93 -41.43
C SER A 63 -26.74 -12.55 -41.43
N TYR A 64 -27.68 -11.96 -42.16
CA TYR A 64 -29.06 -12.44 -42.28
C TYR A 64 -29.55 -12.31 -43.72
N ARG A 65 -30.68 -12.93 -44.05
CA ARG A 65 -31.30 -12.82 -45.39
C ARG A 65 -32.61 -12.04 -45.30
N GLU A 66 -32.79 -11.12 -46.22
CA GLU A 66 -34.02 -10.35 -46.37
C GLU A 66 -34.36 -10.29 -47.86
N ASN A 67 -35.54 -10.79 -48.24
CA ASN A 67 -35.98 -10.89 -49.64
C ASN A 67 -34.96 -11.58 -50.55
N GLY A 68 -34.34 -12.67 -50.06
CA GLY A 68 -33.35 -13.46 -50.79
C GLY A 68 -31.94 -12.85 -50.88
N LYS A 69 -31.75 -11.58 -50.47
CA LYS A 69 -30.44 -10.91 -50.45
C LYS A 69 -29.79 -11.04 -49.08
N VAL A 70 -28.48 -11.29 -49.05
CA VAL A 70 -27.69 -11.31 -47.81
C VAL A 70 -27.48 -9.86 -47.35
N LYS A 71 -27.88 -9.56 -46.12
CA LYS A 71 -27.61 -8.30 -45.42
C LYS A 71 -26.75 -8.58 -44.18
N LYS A 72 -26.15 -7.52 -43.63
CA LYS A 72 -25.23 -7.61 -42.50
C LYS A 72 -25.42 -6.46 -41.53
N LYS A 73 -25.66 -6.76 -40.25
CA LYS A 73 -25.54 -5.82 -39.14
C LYS A 73 -24.10 -5.80 -38.64
N GLN A 74 -23.60 -4.63 -38.29
CA GLN A 74 -22.25 -4.45 -37.76
C GLN A 74 -22.26 -3.50 -36.57
N PHE A 75 -21.66 -3.95 -35.48
CA PHE A 75 -21.54 -3.19 -34.24
C PHE A 75 -20.07 -2.96 -33.94
N GLY A 76 -19.64 -1.70 -33.94
CA GLY A 76 -18.31 -1.33 -33.47
C GLY A 76 -18.27 -1.32 -31.95
N ILE A 77 -17.40 -2.15 -31.36
CA ILE A 77 -17.25 -2.23 -29.90
C ILE A 77 -16.22 -1.22 -29.44
N CYS A 78 -14.96 -1.43 -29.80
CA CYS A 78 -13.87 -0.51 -29.49
C CYS A 78 -12.73 -0.66 -30.51
N THR A 79 -11.74 0.21 -30.40
CA THR A 79 -10.45 0.07 -31.08
C THR A 79 -9.36 0.28 -30.04
N VAL A 80 -8.49 -0.71 -29.90
CA VAL A 80 -7.42 -0.73 -28.91
C VAL A 80 -6.08 -0.78 -29.62
N ASP A 81 -5.09 0.00 -29.17
CA ASP A 81 -3.79 0.01 -29.80
C ASP A 81 -2.87 -1.12 -29.32
N TYR A 82 -1.78 -1.36 -30.05
CA TYR A 82 -0.82 -2.42 -29.72
C TYR A 82 -0.29 -2.31 -28.29
N TYR A 83 0.06 -1.11 -27.84
CA TYR A 83 0.67 -0.92 -26.53
C TYR A 83 -0.36 -0.97 -25.40
N ASP A 84 -1.58 -0.53 -25.65
CA ASP A 84 -2.69 -0.70 -24.71
C ASP A 84 -3.02 -2.19 -24.50
N LEU A 85 -2.87 -3.05 -25.53
CA LEU A 85 -2.97 -4.51 -25.39
C LEU A 85 -1.73 -5.16 -24.76
N ALA A 86 -0.54 -4.61 -25.04
CA ALA A 86 0.73 -5.12 -24.56
C ALA A 86 0.96 -4.89 -23.06
N THR A 87 0.19 -3.96 -22.49
CA THR A 87 0.28 -3.52 -21.10
C THR A 87 -1.06 -3.75 -20.40
N ASP A 88 -1.09 -3.67 -19.07
CA ASP A 88 -2.30 -3.92 -18.28
C ASP A 88 -3.35 -2.77 -18.34
N TRP A 89 -3.30 -1.93 -19.39
CA TRP A 89 -4.16 -0.76 -19.54
C TRP A 89 -5.49 -1.05 -20.24
N PHE A 90 -5.57 -2.13 -21.01
CA PHE A 90 -6.78 -2.53 -21.70
C PHE A 90 -7.62 -3.52 -20.89
N CYS A 91 -8.88 -3.17 -20.67
CA CYS A 91 -9.91 -4.07 -20.17
C CYS A 91 -11.14 -3.95 -21.07
N LEU A 92 -11.65 -5.08 -21.57
CA LEU A 92 -12.82 -5.09 -22.47
C LEU A 92 -14.06 -4.51 -21.80
N TYR A 93 -14.21 -4.71 -20.50
CA TYR A 93 -15.32 -4.15 -19.73
C TYR A 93 -15.28 -2.62 -19.75
N ASP A 94 -14.17 -2.00 -19.32
CA ASP A 94 -14.06 -0.54 -19.24
C ASP A 94 -14.18 0.14 -20.61
N TRP A 95 -13.69 -0.51 -21.68
CA TRP A 95 -13.63 0.08 -23.01
C TRP A 95 -14.84 -0.26 -23.90
N GLY A 96 -15.51 -1.38 -23.63
CA GLY A 96 -16.49 -1.99 -24.54
C GLY A 96 -17.89 -2.14 -23.97
N ASN A 97 -18.09 -2.07 -22.64
CA ASN A 97 -19.33 -2.49 -22.00
C ASN A 97 -20.58 -1.85 -22.59
N SER A 98 -20.64 -0.51 -22.68
CA SER A 98 -21.80 0.20 -23.22
C SER A 98 -22.17 -0.20 -24.67
N LYS A 99 -21.17 -0.53 -25.50
CA LYS A 99 -21.37 -0.97 -26.88
C LYS A 99 -21.77 -2.43 -26.97
N ILE A 100 -21.26 -3.26 -26.07
CA ILE A 100 -21.67 -4.65 -25.91
C ILE A 100 -23.13 -4.72 -25.46
N GLU A 101 -23.53 -3.97 -24.44
CA GLU A 101 -24.94 -3.87 -24.00
C GLU A 101 -25.88 -3.48 -25.16
N THR A 102 -25.47 -2.48 -25.96
CA THR A 102 -26.25 -2.03 -27.11
C THR A 102 -26.36 -3.12 -28.18
N ALA A 103 -25.23 -3.75 -28.53
CA ALA A 103 -25.20 -4.82 -29.52
C ALA A 103 -26.02 -6.04 -29.07
N ALA A 104 -25.95 -6.41 -27.78
CA ALA A 104 -26.72 -7.51 -27.21
C ALA A 104 -28.22 -7.28 -27.33
N LYS A 105 -28.69 -6.07 -27.00
CA LYS A 105 -30.09 -5.66 -27.15
C LYS A 105 -30.56 -5.73 -28.61
N GLU A 106 -29.77 -5.23 -29.56
CA GLU A 106 -30.14 -5.22 -30.98
C GLU A 106 -30.07 -6.58 -31.67
N LEU A 107 -29.25 -7.49 -31.14
CA LEU A 107 -29.09 -8.86 -31.61
C LEU A 107 -29.97 -9.86 -30.84
N ASN A 108 -30.66 -9.40 -29.79
CA ASN A 108 -31.50 -10.22 -28.92
C ASN A 108 -30.74 -11.43 -28.34
N CYS A 109 -29.51 -11.18 -27.86
CA CYS A 109 -28.62 -12.16 -27.24
C CYS A 109 -28.16 -11.65 -25.86
N SER A 110 -27.42 -12.48 -25.10
CA SER A 110 -26.89 -12.03 -23.81
C SER A 110 -25.58 -11.24 -23.97
N GLU A 111 -25.29 -10.35 -23.02
CA GLU A 111 -24.01 -9.64 -22.98
C GLU A 111 -22.84 -10.61 -22.78
N GLU A 112 -23.02 -11.61 -21.91
CA GLU A 112 -22.02 -12.65 -21.63
C GLU A 112 -21.63 -13.45 -22.89
N GLU A 113 -22.60 -13.74 -23.76
CA GLU A 113 -22.33 -14.37 -25.06
C GLU A 113 -21.43 -13.50 -25.95
N LEU A 114 -21.60 -12.18 -25.92
CA LEU A 114 -20.76 -11.24 -26.66
C LEU A 114 -19.36 -11.10 -26.05
N TYR A 115 -19.26 -10.99 -24.72
CA TYR A 115 -17.97 -10.97 -24.02
C TYR A 115 -17.14 -12.20 -24.36
N THR A 116 -17.71 -13.39 -24.16
CA THR A 116 -17.06 -14.68 -24.47
C THR A 116 -16.61 -14.76 -25.93
N LEU A 117 -17.45 -14.27 -26.86
CA LEU A 117 -17.15 -14.29 -28.29
C LEU A 117 -15.99 -13.35 -28.68
N ILE A 118 -15.88 -12.20 -28.00
CA ILE A 118 -14.80 -11.23 -28.21
C ILE A 118 -13.50 -11.76 -27.59
N GLU A 119 -13.54 -12.16 -26.32
CA GLU A 119 -12.39 -12.65 -25.56
C GLU A 119 -11.73 -13.84 -26.25
N LYS A 120 -12.51 -14.84 -26.66
CA LYS A 120 -12.02 -16.01 -27.40
C LYS A 120 -11.21 -15.66 -28.66
N LYS A 121 -11.49 -14.51 -29.29
CA LYS A 121 -10.72 -14.02 -30.45
C LYS A 121 -9.59 -13.07 -30.08
N LEU A 122 -9.76 -12.30 -29.01
CA LEU A 122 -8.83 -11.26 -28.60
C LEU A 122 -7.64 -11.83 -27.82
N GLU A 123 -7.89 -12.79 -26.93
CA GLU A 123 -6.90 -13.43 -26.07
C GLU A 123 -5.64 -13.91 -26.82
N PRO A 124 -5.73 -14.74 -27.89
CA PRO A 124 -4.52 -15.18 -28.61
C PRO A 124 -3.79 -14.04 -29.33
N ILE A 125 -4.47 -12.94 -29.65
CA ILE A 125 -3.84 -11.74 -30.23
C ILE A 125 -3.08 -10.99 -29.13
N GLN A 126 -3.72 -10.82 -27.98
CA GLN A 126 -3.16 -10.12 -26.82
C GLN A 126 -1.95 -10.88 -26.25
N GLU A 127 -2.04 -12.19 -26.06
CA GLU A 127 -0.92 -13.04 -25.59
C GLU A 127 0.32 -12.87 -26.45
N ARG A 128 0.17 -12.97 -27.78
CA ARG A 128 1.28 -12.76 -28.72
C ARG A 128 1.88 -11.35 -28.60
N ILE A 129 1.04 -10.32 -28.49
CA ILE A 129 1.49 -8.92 -28.34
C ILE A 129 2.26 -8.74 -27.03
N ILE A 130 1.76 -9.32 -25.93
CA ILE A 130 2.43 -9.30 -24.63
C ILE A 130 3.79 -10.01 -24.73
N GLU A 131 3.85 -11.19 -25.35
CA GLU A 131 5.11 -11.92 -25.54
C GLU A 131 6.13 -11.15 -26.37
N GLU A 132 5.70 -10.50 -27.45
CA GLU A 132 6.53 -9.61 -28.26
C GLU A 132 7.05 -8.42 -27.43
N PHE A 133 6.15 -7.77 -26.69
CA PHE A 133 6.50 -6.61 -25.86
C PHE A 133 7.46 -6.96 -24.73
N LYS A 134 7.32 -8.15 -24.14
CA LYS A 134 8.23 -8.66 -23.10
C LYS A 134 9.69 -8.78 -23.55
N GLN A 135 9.94 -8.89 -24.86
CA GLN A 135 11.31 -8.92 -25.41
C GLN A 135 11.93 -7.53 -25.57
N THR A 136 11.13 -6.47 -25.50
CA THR A 136 11.59 -5.09 -25.70
C THR A 136 12.42 -4.58 -24.53
N GLU A 137 13.27 -3.60 -24.81
CA GLU A 137 14.01 -2.89 -23.77
C GLU A 137 13.06 -2.10 -22.85
N GLU A 138 12.03 -1.47 -23.44
CA GLU A 138 11.01 -0.74 -22.70
C GLU A 138 10.38 -1.57 -21.57
N TYR A 139 9.99 -2.82 -21.87
CA TYR A 139 9.41 -3.72 -20.87
C TYR A 139 10.44 -4.10 -19.79
N LYS A 140 11.66 -4.47 -20.17
CA LYS A 140 12.71 -4.88 -19.22
C LYS A 140 13.07 -3.74 -18.26
N THR A 141 13.21 -2.53 -18.77
CA THR A 141 13.45 -1.33 -17.96
C THR A 141 12.30 -1.06 -17.00
N HIS A 142 11.05 -1.16 -17.47
CA HIS A 142 9.88 -0.98 -16.59
C HIS A 142 9.82 -2.03 -15.48
N GLU A 143 10.03 -3.31 -15.80
CA GLU A 143 10.08 -4.40 -14.82
C GLU A 143 11.20 -4.20 -13.79
N GLU A 144 12.36 -3.71 -14.20
CA GLU A 144 13.46 -3.40 -13.29
C GLU A 144 13.09 -2.25 -12.35
N HIS A 145 12.47 -1.18 -12.88
CA HIS A 145 11.97 -0.09 -12.07
C HIS A 145 10.93 -0.56 -11.03
N GLU A 146 9.95 -1.36 -11.43
CA GLU A 146 8.93 -1.91 -10.52
C GLU A 146 9.55 -2.79 -9.42
N LYS A 147 10.57 -3.60 -9.77
CA LYS A 147 11.33 -4.39 -8.78
C LYS A 147 12.04 -3.50 -7.77
N ILE A 148 12.68 -2.42 -8.23
CA ILE A 148 13.40 -1.47 -7.37
C ILE A 148 12.42 -0.77 -6.43
N THR A 149 11.31 -0.24 -6.94
CA THR A 149 10.32 0.50 -6.12
C THR A 149 9.60 -0.41 -5.13
N THR A 150 9.30 -1.66 -5.51
CA THR A 150 8.73 -2.68 -4.61
C THR A 150 9.70 -3.02 -3.48
N LEU A 151 10.98 -3.27 -3.82
CA LEU A 151 12.00 -3.57 -2.82
C LEU A 151 12.26 -2.38 -1.88
N TYR A 152 12.27 -1.17 -2.43
CA TYR A 152 12.33 0.07 -1.67
C TYR A 152 11.17 0.17 -0.67
N ALA A 153 9.93 -0.05 -1.10
CA ALA A 153 8.77 -0.02 -0.21
C ALA A 153 8.88 -1.06 0.92
N ALA A 154 9.34 -2.28 0.61
CA ALA A 154 9.57 -3.32 1.62
C ALA A 154 10.66 -2.91 2.63
N ARG A 155 11.80 -2.41 2.15
CA ARG A 155 12.91 -1.93 3.00
C ARG A 155 12.49 -0.79 3.92
N LYS A 156 11.65 0.14 3.45
CA LYS A 156 11.08 1.21 4.29
C LYS A 156 10.29 0.65 5.46
N VAL A 157 9.42 -0.32 5.18
CA VAL A 157 8.60 -0.98 6.22
C VAL A 157 9.50 -1.71 7.23
N GLU A 158 10.45 -2.50 6.75
CA GLU A 158 11.40 -3.23 7.60
C GLU A 158 12.26 -2.29 8.46
N PHE A 159 12.78 -1.21 7.89
CA PHE A 159 13.58 -0.22 8.59
C PHE A 159 12.78 0.49 9.69
N ASN A 160 11.57 0.94 9.36
CA ASN A 160 10.69 1.59 10.33
C ASN A 160 10.30 0.64 11.46
N ALA A 161 10.00 -0.63 11.15
CA ALA A 161 9.73 -1.64 12.16
C ALA A 161 10.95 -1.90 13.06
N LYS A 162 12.14 -2.03 12.48
CA LYS A 162 13.39 -2.31 13.21
C LYS A 162 13.72 -1.24 14.25
N TYR A 163 13.55 0.03 13.90
CA TYR A 163 13.91 1.15 14.76
C TYR A 163 12.70 1.78 15.47
N ASN A 164 11.51 1.17 15.36
CA ASN A 164 10.24 1.69 15.89
C ASN A 164 10.03 3.17 15.50
N LEU A 165 10.09 3.42 14.19
CA LEU A 165 9.91 4.71 13.53
C LEU A 165 8.64 4.70 12.68
N SER A 166 8.24 5.87 12.21
CA SER A 166 7.14 6.05 11.26
C SER A 166 7.54 7.00 10.14
N GLY A 167 6.78 7.00 9.05
CA GLY A 167 6.98 7.92 7.94
C GLY A 167 8.23 7.62 7.10
N ASN A 168 8.95 8.68 6.73
CA ASN A 168 10.00 8.67 5.71
C ASN A 168 11.42 8.69 6.29
N GLU A 169 11.62 8.18 7.51
CA GLU A 169 12.95 8.16 8.15
C GLU A 169 13.97 7.34 7.36
N TYR A 170 13.54 6.27 6.68
CA TYR A 170 14.38 5.53 5.74
C TYR A 170 14.96 6.44 4.65
N ASP A 171 14.13 7.32 4.08
CA ASP A 171 14.48 8.19 2.96
C ASP A 171 15.44 9.31 3.38
N LYS A 172 15.57 9.57 4.68
CA LYS A 172 16.60 10.48 5.23
C LYS A 172 17.98 9.83 5.27
N CYS A 173 18.07 8.50 5.14
CA CYS A 173 19.32 7.73 5.16
C CYS A 173 19.68 7.17 3.78
N TYR A 174 18.72 6.55 3.12
CA TYR A 174 18.90 5.73 1.93
C TYR A 174 18.13 6.31 0.74
N ASP A 175 18.62 6.05 -0.46
CA ASP A 175 17.88 6.33 -1.69
C ASP A 175 16.97 5.17 -2.11
N VAL A 176 16.25 5.34 -3.24
CA VAL A 176 15.33 4.33 -3.79
C VAL A 176 16.03 3.02 -4.19
N PHE A 177 17.33 3.06 -4.48
CA PHE A 177 18.12 1.87 -4.80
C PHE A 177 18.61 1.13 -3.54
N GLY A 178 18.43 1.75 -2.36
CA GLY A 178 18.87 1.25 -1.07
C GLY A 178 20.34 1.53 -0.77
N VAL A 179 20.95 2.50 -1.46
CA VAL A 179 22.32 2.94 -1.16
C VAL A 179 22.27 3.86 0.06
N LEU A 180 23.13 3.61 1.05
CA LEU A 180 23.27 4.48 2.22
C LEU A 180 23.98 5.77 1.81
N GLN A 181 23.25 6.87 1.80
CA GLN A 181 23.76 8.16 1.39
C GLN A 181 24.14 9.05 2.59
N LYS A 182 23.45 8.89 3.72
CA LYS A 182 23.68 9.66 4.96
C LYS A 182 23.98 8.75 6.15
N PRO A 183 25.23 8.22 6.25
CA PRO A 183 25.61 7.34 7.36
C PRO A 183 25.51 8.00 8.73
N GLU A 184 25.73 9.32 8.85
CA GLU A 184 25.66 10.01 10.14
C GLU A 184 24.22 10.11 10.67
N TYR A 185 23.22 10.26 9.80
CA TYR A 185 21.82 10.25 10.22
C TYR A 185 21.38 8.86 10.66
N LEU A 186 21.86 7.81 9.97
CA LEU A 186 21.63 6.44 10.39
C LEU A 186 22.20 6.15 11.78
N LYS A 187 23.46 6.56 12.05
CA LYS A 187 24.06 6.41 13.39
C LYS A 187 23.25 7.12 14.47
N LYS A 188 22.67 8.28 14.16
CA LYS A 188 21.77 8.99 15.09
C LYS A 188 20.52 8.17 15.39
N ILE A 189 19.85 7.64 14.37
CA ILE A 189 18.69 6.76 14.54
C ILE A 189 19.04 5.54 15.42
N GLU A 190 20.20 4.93 15.16
CA GLU A 190 20.67 3.76 15.91
C GLU A 190 20.92 4.10 17.39
N ALA A 191 21.60 5.21 17.65
CA ALA A 191 21.84 5.70 19.01
C ALA A 191 20.53 6.06 19.74
N ASP A 192 19.60 6.74 19.08
CA ASP A 192 18.29 7.11 19.64
C ASP A 192 17.44 5.87 19.93
N HIS A 193 17.52 4.85 19.08
CA HIS A 193 16.87 3.57 19.32
C HIS A 193 17.49 2.82 20.52
N GLU A 194 18.81 2.74 20.61
CA GLU A 194 19.49 2.12 21.76
C GLU A 194 19.16 2.84 23.07
N ALA A 195 19.17 4.17 23.06
CA ALA A 195 18.82 4.99 24.24
C ALA A 195 17.38 4.71 24.70
N ARG A 196 16.42 4.66 23.77
CA ARG A 196 15.01 4.29 24.07
C ARG A 196 14.91 2.88 24.66
N GLN A 197 15.60 1.90 24.09
CA GLN A 197 15.59 0.53 24.60
C GLN A 197 16.18 0.43 26.02
N ARG A 198 17.29 1.12 26.29
CA ARG A 198 17.89 1.18 27.64
C ARG A 198 16.95 1.81 28.64
N TYR A 199 16.35 2.95 28.30
CA TYR A 199 15.37 3.63 29.14
C TYR A 199 14.16 2.74 29.44
N GLU A 200 13.61 2.05 28.43
CA GLU A 200 12.51 1.12 28.64
C GLU A 200 12.87 -0.05 29.56
N GLN A 201 14.07 -0.60 29.43
CA GLN A 201 14.54 -1.69 30.28
C GLN A 201 14.74 -1.23 31.73
N GLU A 202 15.37 -0.07 31.94
CA GLU A 202 15.54 0.52 33.26
C GLU A 202 14.19 0.86 33.91
N SER A 203 13.28 1.47 33.16
CA SER A 203 11.92 1.76 33.63
C SER A 203 11.16 0.50 34.02
N ARG A 204 11.25 -0.59 33.23
CA ARG A 204 10.64 -1.88 33.57
C ARG A 204 11.23 -2.47 34.85
N ARG A 205 12.56 -2.45 35.01
CA ARG A 205 13.23 -2.94 36.23
C ARG A 205 12.82 -2.13 37.45
N TYR A 206 12.80 -0.80 37.34
CA TYR A 206 12.36 0.08 38.41
C TYR A 206 10.90 -0.20 38.82
N TYR A 207 10.00 -0.38 37.84
CA TYR A 207 8.59 -0.68 38.12
C TYR A 207 8.41 -2.07 38.74
N GLU A 208 9.16 -3.07 38.28
CA GLU A 208 9.16 -4.42 38.86
C GLU A 208 9.69 -4.40 40.30
N GLU A 209 10.78 -3.67 40.57
CA GLU A 209 11.35 -3.52 41.91
C GLU A 209 10.40 -2.78 42.86
N TYR A 210 9.75 -1.71 42.39
CA TYR A 210 8.72 -0.99 43.13
C TYR A 210 7.51 -1.88 43.44
N TYR A 211 6.99 -2.62 42.45
CA TYR A 211 5.84 -3.51 42.64
C TYR A 211 6.16 -4.71 43.56
N ASN A 212 7.37 -5.25 43.49
CA ASN A 212 7.82 -6.35 44.34
C ASN A 212 8.05 -5.89 45.80
N ASN A 213 8.64 -4.72 46.03
CA ASN A 213 8.77 -4.14 47.37
C ASN A 213 7.40 -3.82 47.98
N TYR A 214 6.47 -3.25 47.20
CA TYR A 214 5.13 -2.90 47.70
C TYR A 214 4.25 -4.13 48.01
N ASN A 215 4.49 -5.27 47.34
CA ASN A 215 3.84 -6.54 47.70
C ASN A 215 4.48 -7.22 48.93
N GLN A 216 5.75 -6.94 49.22
CA GLN A 216 6.44 -7.52 50.37
C GLN A 216 6.06 -6.86 51.69
N ASP A 217 5.64 -5.59 51.67
CA ASP A 217 5.12 -4.87 52.84
C ASP A 217 3.62 -5.11 53.12
N SER A 218 2.91 -5.86 52.26
CA SER A 218 1.50 -6.22 52.51
C SER A 218 1.32 -7.47 53.40
N SER A 219 2.32 -7.82 54.21
CA SER A 219 2.17 -8.73 55.35
C SER A 219 2.09 -7.98 56.68
N SER A 220 1.25 -6.93 56.74
CA SER A 220 0.96 -6.19 57.98
C SER A 220 -0.54 -5.97 58.15
N SER A 221 -1.04 -6.59 59.20
CA SER A 221 -2.43 -6.62 59.67
C SER A 221 -2.92 -5.24 60.11
N TYR A 222 -3.94 -4.66 59.44
CA TYR A 222 -5.07 -4.00 60.12
C TYR A 222 -6.23 -3.62 59.17
N GLY A 223 -7.39 -4.24 59.38
CA GLY A 223 -8.72 -3.59 59.44
C GLY A 223 -9.31 -2.90 58.20
N GLY A 224 -10.28 -3.55 57.56
CA GLY A 224 -11.28 -2.89 56.71
C GLY A 224 -11.98 -3.82 55.73
N SER A 225 -13.06 -4.47 56.15
CA SER A 225 -13.86 -5.35 55.28
C SER A 225 -14.61 -4.51 54.25
N ILE A 226 -14.08 -4.42 53.03
CA ILE A 226 -14.84 -4.03 51.84
C ILE A 226 -15.03 -5.31 51.02
N SER A 227 -16.27 -5.79 50.93
CA SER A 227 -16.60 -7.00 50.20
C SER A 227 -16.31 -6.80 48.71
N ASN A 228 -15.25 -7.45 48.22
CA ASN A 228 -14.86 -7.37 46.82
C ASN A 228 -15.40 -8.58 46.04
N THR A 229 -16.19 -8.31 45.00
CA THR A 229 -16.99 -9.33 44.28
C THR A 229 -16.34 -9.78 42.96
N TYR A 230 -15.09 -9.38 42.71
CA TYR A 230 -14.38 -9.73 41.47
C TYR A 230 -13.75 -11.13 41.53
N LYS A 231 -13.91 -11.92 40.47
CA LYS A 231 -13.28 -13.25 40.36
C LYS A 231 -11.76 -13.08 40.18
N GLU A 232 -10.98 -14.10 40.54
CA GLU A 232 -9.51 -14.06 40.42
C GLU A 232 -9.02 -13.82 38.99
N GLU A 233 -9.78 -14.28 37.98
CA GLU A 233 -9.55 -13.98 36.57
C GLU A 233 -9.69 -12.47 36.24
N ASP A 234 -10.65 -11.79 36.85
CA ASP A 234 -10.88 -10.35 36.67
C ASP A 234 -9.78 -9.53 37.37
N LYS A 235 -9.26 -9.98 38.51
CA LYS A 235 -8.17 -9.28 39.22
C LYS A 235 -6.89 -9.21 38.40
N ALA A 236 -6.57 -10.24 37.63
CA ALA A 236 -5.41 -10.22 36.74
C ALA A 236 -5.56 -9.14 35.65
N VAL A 237 -6.75 -9.02 35.07
CA VAL A 237 -7.09 -7.99 34.08
C VAL A 237 -7.09 -6.59 34.71
N LEU A 238 -7.65 -6.42 35.90
CA LEU A 238 -7.65 -5.15 36.61
C LEU A 238 -6.23 -4.71 37.00
N LYS A 239 -5.33 -5.64 37.37
CA LYS A 239 -3.90 -5.36 37.59
C LYS A 239 -3.22 -4.89 36.31
N GLN A 240 -3.56 -5.49 35.17
CA GLN A 240 -3.05 -5.06 33.87
C GLN A 240 -3.54 -3.65 33.52
N PHE A 241 -4.83 -3.36 33.73
CA PHE A 241 -5.39 -2.02 33.52
C PHE A 241 -4.73 -0.97 34.42
N TYR A 242 -4.55 -1.29 35.70
CA TYR A 242 -3.86 -0.39 36.61
C TYR A 242 -2.41 -0.12 36.15
N ARG A 243 -1.68 -1.14 35.70
CA ARG A 243 -0.30 -0.99 35.21
C ARG A 243 -0.21 -0.11 33.97
N GLU A 244 -1.07 -0.32 32.98
CA GLU A 244 -1.08 0.47 31.75
C GLU A 244 -1.48 1.93 32.01
N LEU A 245 -2.50 2.15 32.85
CA LEU A 245 -2.95 3.50 33.20
C LEU A 245 -1.92 4.22 34.07
N SER A 246 -1.28 3.53 35.02
CA SER A 246 -0.23 4.10 35.87
C SER A 246 0.97 4.53 35.03
N LYS A 247 1.41 3.70 34.08
CA LYS A 247 2.47 4.05 33.13
C LYS A 247 2.11 5.30 32.30
N LYS A 248 0.86 5.40 31.86
CA LYS A 248 0.40 6.51 31.01
C LYS A 248 0.28 7.83 31.76
N PHE A 249 -0.18 7.81 33.01
CA PHE A 249 -0.43 9.01 33.81
C PHE A 249 0.66 9.32 34.83
N HIS A 250 1.77 8.58 34.84
CA HIS A 250 2.89 8.87 35.73
C HIS A 250 3.45 10.29 35.46
N PRO A 251 3.75 11.09 36.51
CA PRO A 251 4.31 12.43 36.36
C PRO A 251 5.61 12.44 35.53
N ASP A 252 6.49 11.45 35.72
CA ASP A 252 7.74 11.34 34.96
C ASP A 252 7.53 11.09 33.45
N ALA A 253 6.37 10.54 33.06
CA ALA A 253 6.01 10.35 31.66
C ALA A 253 5.26 11.54 31.06
N ASN A 254 4.85 12.51 31.88
CA ASN A 254 4.09 13.70 31.50
C ASN A 254 4.71 14.97 32.14
N PRO A 255 5.98 15.31 31.85
CA PRO A 255 6.68 16.40 32.53
C PRO A 255 6.05 17.78 32.33
N ASP A 256 5.30 17.97 31.23
CA ASP A 256 4.66 19.23 30.87
C ASP A 256 3.15 19.28 31.20
N THR A 257 2.61 18.24 31.87
CA THR A 257 1.17 18.15 32.17
C THR A 257 0.96 17.56 33.56
N ASP A 258 0.27 18.29 34.44
CA ASP A 258 -0.03 17.80 35.78
C ASP A 258 -1.07 16.67 35.75
N THR A 259 -0.61 15.44 35.93
CA THR A 259 -1.42 14.22 35.97
C THR A 259 -1.68 13.72 37.40
N SER A 260 -1.37 14.53 38.42
CA SER A 260 -1.44 14.12 39.83
C SER A 260 -2.85 13.72 40.28
N GLN A 261 -3.89 14.39 39.77
CA GLN A 261 -5.28 14.06 40.11
C GLN A 261 -5.73 12.72 39.52
N GLN A 262 -5.31 12.42 38.29
CA GLN A 262 -5.59 11.16 37.61
C GLN A 262 -4.89 9.99 38.33
N MET A 263 -3.66 10.22 38.82
CA MET A 263 -2.94 9.24 39.64
C MET A 263 -3.58 9.04 41.01
N GLN A 264 -4.06 10.10 41.66
CA GLN A 264 -4.80 9.99 42.92
C GLN A 264 -6.10 9.19 42.76
N LEU A 265 -6.86 9.46 41.69
CA LEU A 265 -8.07 8.71 41.36
C LEU A 265 -7.76 7.24 41.04
N LEU A 266 -6.69 6.97 40.28
CA LEU A 266 -6.27 5.61 39.95
C LEU A 266 -5.87 4.81 41.20
N ASN A 267 -5.25 5.47 42.19
CA ASN A 267 -4.91 4.85 43.47
C ASN A 267 -6.14 4.56 44.35
N GLN A 268 -7.17 5.40 44.30
CA GLN A 268 -8.45 5.11 44.95
C GLN A 268 -9.14 3.90 44.30
N LEU A 269 -9.18 3.87 42.96
CA LEU A 269 -9.73 2.73 42.21
C LEU A 269 -8.99 1.43 42.52
N LYS A 270 -7.66 1.45 42.70
CA LYS A 270 -6.90 0.28 43.14
C LYS A 270 -7.39 -0.28 44.48
N GLN A 271 -7.66 0.61 45.45
CA GLN A 271 -8.18 0.22 46.76
C GLN A 271 -9.59 -0.37 46.65
N GLU A 272 -10.45 0.25 45.84
CA GLU A 272 -11.82 -0.25 45.58
C GLU A 272 -11.80 -1.62 44.88
N TRP A 273 -10.90 -1.81 43.91
CA TRP A 273 -10.70 -3.10 43.21
C TRP A 273 -10.04 -4.17 44.06
N GLY A 274 -9.49 -3.81 45.23
CA GLY A 274 -8.83 -4.73 46.16
C GLY A 274 -7.58 -5.38 45.57
N LEU A 275 -6.79 -4.58 44.83
CA LEU A 275 -5.56 -4.99 44.15
C LEU A 275 -4.28 -4.63 44.91
#